data_AF-A0A7K4ICA0-F1
#
_entry.id   AF-A0A7K4ICA0-F1
#
_cell.length_a   1.000
_cell.length_b   1.000
_cell.length_c   1.000
_cell.angle_alpha   90.00
_cell.angle_beta   90.00
_cell.angle_gamma   90.00
#
_symmetry.space_group_name_H-M   'P 1'
#
loop_
_entity.id
_entity.type
_entity.pdbx_description
1 polymer ?
#
loop_
_entity_poly.entity_id
_entity_poly.type
_entity_poly.pdbx_seq_one_letter_code
_entity_poly.pdbx_strand_id
1 'polypeptide(L)'
;MTSEKKFTGTVREDPNFLWILAGAAVWLIGYYTILIGPLLVAAGFALTCYMSAVGSARRPVDSGWSGLAVGVLLVAIGVYVAPLWWLAPFFNVAGGTMTVFYASALGLQKGVKGFEEMARKASDRVAGDRKTARTGLGSDEPQ
;
A
#
# COMPACT_ATOMS: atom_id res chain seq x y z
N MET A 1 12.14 35.11 5.95
CA MET A 1 10.73 34.67 6.02
C MET A 1 10.29 34.18 4.66
N THR A 2 10.61 32.94 4.29
CA THR A 2 10.24 32.37 2.97
C THR A 2 10.28 30.85 3.07
N SER A 3 9.35 30.24 3.80
CA SER A 3 9.23 28.78 3.82
C SER A 3 7.83 28.30 4.24
N GLU A 4 6.76 28.77 3.60
CA GLU A 4 5.40 28.27 3.89
C GLU A 4 4.46 28.09 2.69
N LYS A 5 4.87 28.37 1.44
CA LYS A 5 3.93 28.39 0.29
C LYS A 5 4.04 27.24 -0.72
N LYS A 6 4.72 26.12 -0.41
CA LYS A 6 4.86 24.99 -1.36
C LYS A 6 4.22 23.66 -0.95
N PHE A 7 3.51 23.58 0.19
CA PHE A 7 2.97 22.29 0.66
C PHE A 7 1.51 22.03 0.30
N THR A 8 0.78 23.01 -0.23
CA THR A 8 -0.68 22.91 -0.47
C THR A 8 -1.07 22.66 -1.93
N GLY A 9 -0.12 22.68 -2.88
CA GLY A 9 -0.40 22.55 -4.31
C GLY A 9 -0.45 21.12 -4.86
N THR A 10 0.15 20.12 -4.22
CA THR A 10 0.51 18.85 -4.90
C THR A 10 -0.16 17.59 -4.31
N VAL A 11 -1.09 17.75 -3.36
CA VAL A 11 -1.87 16.60 -2.82
C VAL A 11 -3.20 16.43 -3.57
N ARG A 12 -3.75 17.52 -4.13
CA ARG A 12 -5.07 17.54 -4.78
C ARG A 12 -5.03 17.11 -6.25
N GLU A 13 -3.87 17.15 -6.89
CA GLU A 13 -3.70 16.85 -8.33
C GLU A 13 -3.46 15.37 -8.63
N ASP A 14 -3.36 14.50 -7.62
CA ASP A 14 -3.20 13.07 -7.87
C ASP A 14 -4.59 12.44 -8.07
N PRO A 15 -4.97 12.04 -9.30
CA PRO A 15 -6.31 11.52 -9.60
C PRO A 15 -6.66 10.31 -8.73
N ASN A 16 -5.65 9.53 -8.31
CA ASN A 16 -5.84 8.38 -7.43
C ASN A 16 -6.29 8.77 -6.00
N PHE A 17 -5.90 9.96 -5.51
CA PHE A 17 -6.33 10.42 -4.19
C PHE A 17 -7.83 10.73 -4.16
N LEU A 18 -8.34 11.36 -5.24
CA LEU A 18 -9.77 11.58 -5.43
C LEU A 18 -10.56 10.27 -5.48
N TRP A 19 -10.03 9.25 -6.15
CA TRP A 19 -10.67 7.93 -6.20
C TRP A 19 -10.65 7.20 -4.86
N ILE A 20 -9.58 7.31 -4.08
CA ILE A 20 -9.52 6.79 -2.70
C ILE A 20 -10.58 7.49 -1.83
N LEU A 21 -10.68 8.82 -1.94
CA LEU A 21 -11.67 9.61 -1.20
C LEU A 21 -13.10 9.26 -1.63
N ALA A 22 -13.34 9.05 -2.92
CA ALA A 22 -14.64 8.61 -3.44
C ALA A 22 -15.02 7.23 -2.89
N GLY A 23 -14.09 6.27 -2.87
CA GLY A 23 -14.30 4.96 -2.25
C GLY A 23 -14.61 5.06 -0.76
N ALA A 24 -13.88 5.90 -0.03
CA ALA A 24 -14.11 6.15 1.39
C ALA A 24 -15.49 6.80 1.64
N ALA A 25 -15.91 7.73 0.78
CA ALA A 25 -17.23 8.35 0.85
C ALA A 25 -18.35 7.34 0.60
N VAL A 26 -18.22 6.48 -0.42
CA VAL A 26 -19.18 5.40 -0.71
C VAL A 26 -19.24 4.40 0.45
N TRP A 27 -18.09 4.05 1.02
CA TRP A 27 -18.00 3.20 2.21
C TRP A 27 -18.74 3.82 3.40
N LEU A 28 -18.52 5.12 3.66
CA LEU A 28 -19.18 5.85 4.74
C LEU A 28 -20.70 5.93 4.53
N ILE A 29 -21.16 6.25 3.32
CA ILE A 29 -22.59 6.29 2.98
C ILE A 29 -23.23 4.92 3.20
N GLY A 30 -22.50 3.83 2.91
CA GLY A 30 -22.95 2.48 3.16
C GLY A 30 -23.35 2.21 4.63
N TYR A 31 -22.67 2.82 5.60
CA TYR A 31 -23.03 2.70 7.02
C TYR A 31 -24.39 3.33 7.37
N TYR A 32 -24.85 4.32 6.62
CA TYR A 32 -26.11 5.02 6.86
C TYR A 32 -27.28 4.51 6.02
N THR A 33 -27.01 3.58 5.09
CA THR A 33 -28.05 3.09 4.16
C THR A 33 -28.54 1.72 4.63
N ILE A 34 -29.79 1.58 5.04
CA ILE A 34 -30.27 0.34 5.68
C ILE A 34 -30.40 -0.83 4.69
N LEU A 35 -30.95 -0.59 3.50
CA LEU A 35 -31.33 -1.66 2.56
C LEU A 35 -30.15 -2.15 1.70
N ILE A 36 -29.33 -1.22 1.23
CA ILE A 36 -28.18 -1.49 0.33
C ILE A 36 -26.83 -1.23 1.03
N GLY A 37 -26.85 -0.97 2.34
CA GLY A 37 -25.68 -0.60 3.13
C GLY A 37 -24.53 -1.60 3.05
N PRO A 38 -24.76 -2.90 3.32
CA PRO A 38 -23.70 -3.90 3.24
C PRO A 38 -23.03 -3.96 1.86
N LEU A 39 -23.81 -3.75 0.79
CA LEU A 39 -23.30 -3.74 -0.58
C LEU A 39 -22.43 -2.49 -0.84
N LEU A 40 -22.89 -1.31 -0.41
CA LEU A 40 -22.14 -0.06 -0.52
C LEU A 40 -20.87 -0.06 0.33
N VAL A 41 -20.93 -0.62 1.54
CA VAL A 41 -19.78 -0.80 2.43
C VAL A 41 -18.73 -1.67 1.74
N ALA A 42 -19.12 -2.83 1.22
CA ALA A 42 -18.21 -3.72 0.52
C ALA A 42 -17.64 -3.10 -0.77
N ALA A 43 -18.49 -2.46 -1.57
CA ALA A 43 -18.07 -1.81 -2.82
C ALA A 43 -17.12 -0.63 -2.58
N GLY A 44 -17.45 0.23 -1.61
CA GLY A 44 -16.62 1.36 -1.20
C GLY A 44 -15.26 0.89 -0.66
N PHE A 45 -15.28 -0.11 0.24
CA PHE A 45 -14.06 -0.72 0.76
C PHE A 45 -13.19 -1.33 -0.35
N ALA A 46 -13.77 -2.11 -1.27
CA ALA A 46 -13.06 -2.72 -2.37
C ALA A 46 -12.44 -1.67 -3.31
N LEU A 47 -13.19 -0.60 -3.61
CA LEU A 47 -12.70 0.51 -4.43
C LEU A 47 -11.53 1.23 -3.75
N THR A 48 -11.65 1.53 -2.45
CA THR A 48 -10.57 2.12 -1.66
C THR A 48 -9.34 1.22 -1.63
N CYS A 49 -9.51 -0.10 -1.48
CA CYS A 49 -8.40 -1.06 -1.53
C CYS A 49 -7.70 -1.07 -2.88
N TYR A 50 -8.45 -1.17 -3.97
CA TYR A 50 -7.90 -1.19 -5.31
C TYR A 50 -7.10 0.08 -5.62
N MET A 51 -7.70 1.24 -5.34
CA MET A 51 -7.05 2.53 -5.62
C MET A 51 -5.87 2.81 -4.68
N SER A 52 -5.94 2.33 -3.44
CA SER A 52 -4.81 2.38 -2.50
C SER A 52 -3.64 1.51 -2.95
N ALA A 53 -3.90 0.31 -3.47
CA ALA A 53 -2.87 -0.55 -4.04
C ALA A 53 -2.20 0.11 -5.27
N VAL A 54 -3.01 0.67 -6.18
CA VAL A 54 -2.49 1.39 -7.36
C VAL A 54 -1.72 2.66 -6.96
N GLY A 55 -2.20 3.41 -5.97
CA GLY A 55 -1.55 4.62 -5.47
C GLY A 55 -0.24 4.34 -4.74
N SER A 56 -0.21 3.29 -3.92
CA SER A 56 0.97 2.91 -3.15
C SER A 56 2.10 2.33 -4.01
N ALA A 57 1.78 1.70 -5.15
CA ALA A 57 2.78 1.28 -6.13
C ALA A 57 3.62 2.45 -6.69
N ARG A 58 3.08 3.67 -6.68
CA ARG A 58 3.73 4.87 -7.24
C ARG A 58 4.49 5.70 -6.21
N ARG A 59 4.27 5.48 -4.91
CA ARG A 59 4.84 6.30 -3.83
C ARG A 59 5.54 5.41 -2.81
N PRO A 60 6.89 5.39 -2.79
CA PRO A 60 7.60 4.74 -1.70
C PRO A 60 7.28 5.47 -0.40
N VAL A 61 6.83 4.72 0.59
CA VAL A 61 6.49 5.24 1.92
C VAL A 61 7.62 4.89 2.87
N ASP A 62 8.47 5.88 3.20
CA ASP A 62 9.61 5.67 4.10
C ASP A 62 9.17 5.38 5.55
N SER A 63 7.96 5.83 5.94
CA SER A 63 7.39 5.61 7.28
C SER A 63 6.06 4.83 7.22
N GLY A 64 5.99 3.78 6.40
CA GLY A 64 4.75 3.01 6.25
C GLY A 64 4.21 2.41 7.55
N TRP A 65 5.10 2.04 8.48
CA TRP A 65 4.72 1.45 9.78
C TRP A 65 4.04 2.44 10.72
N SER A 66 4.47 3.70 10.75
CA SER A 66 3.85 4.72 11.60
C SER A 66 2.43 5.03 11.11
N GLY A 67 2.26 5.18 9.79
CA GLY A 67 0.95 5.38 9.17
C GLY A 67 0.00 4.20 9.39
N LEU A 68 0.50 2.96 9.30
CA LEU A 68 -0.26 1.76 9.61
C LEU A 68 -0.70 1.75 11.08
N ALA A 69 0.21 2.04 12.02
CA ALA A 69 -0.11 2.07 13.45
C ALA A 69 -1.19 3.12 13.78
N VAL A 70 -1.10 4.31 13.18
CA VAL A 70 -2.12 5.36 13.32
C VAL A 70 -3.46 4.93 12.73
N GLY A 71 -3.46 4.28 11.56
CA GLY A 71 -4.66 3.72 10.94
C GLY A 71 -5.36 2.69 11.84
N VAL A 72 -4.60 1.74 12.39
CA VAL A 72 -5.13 0.72 13.30
C VAL A 72 -5.67 1.35 14.58
N LEU A 73 -4.97 2.36 15.12
CA LEU A 73 -5.43 3.09 16.31
C LEU A 73 -6.76 3.82 16.05
N LEU A 74 -6.91 4.44 14.88
CA LEU A 74 -8.17 5.10 14.48
C LEU A 74 -9.33 4.10 14.39
N VAL A 75 -9.11 2.90 13.84
CA VAL A 75 -10.12 1.83 13.83
C VAL A 75 -10.45 1.39 15.26
N ALA A 76 -9.44 1.19 16.12
CA ALA A 76 -9.66 0.83 17.52
C ALA A 76 -10.47 1.89 18.28
N ILE A 77 -10.18 3.18 18.05
CA ILE A 77 -10.98 4.29 18.58
C ILE A 77 -12.41 4.19 18.05
N GLY A 78 -12.60 3.92 16.76
CA GLY A 78 -13.92 3.72 16.14
C GLY A 78 -14.75 2.63 16.80
N VAL A 79 -14.12 1.51 17.17
CA VAL A 79 -14.77 0.43 17.94
C VAL A 79 -15.10 0.89 19.36
N TYR A 80 -14.21 1.62 20.02
CA TYR A 80 -14.46 2.13 21.37
C TYR A 80 -15.61 3.14 21.41
N VAL A 81 -15.69 4.02 20.40
CA VAL A 81 -16.79 4.96 20.24
C VAL A 81 -18.00 4.37 19.49
N ALA A 82 -18.06 3.05 19.28
CA ALA A 82 -19.19 2.37 18.65
C ALA A 82 -20.57 2.72 19.25
N PRO A 83 -20.72 2.97 20.58
CA PRO A 83 -21.99 3.44 21.14
C PRO A 83 -22.47 4.76 20.51
N LEU A 84 -21.56 5.59 20.01
CA LEU A 84 -21.85 6.77 19.20
C LEU A 84 -22.01 6.36 17.74
N TRP A 85 -23.16 5.76 17.44
CA TRP A 85 -23.58 5.26 16.11
C TRP A 85 -23.32 6.21 14.93
N TRP A 86 -23.35 7.53 15.14
CA TRP A 86 -23.08 8.52 14.10
C TRP A 86 -21.60 8.84 13.92
N LEU A 87 -20.76 8.64 14.94
CA LEU A 87 -19.36 9.06 14.95
C LEU A 87 -18.40 7.89 14.66
N ALA A 88 -18.75 6.68 15.11
CA ALA A 88 -17.96 5.47 14.89
C ALA A 88 -17.66 5.16 13.40
N PRO A 89 -18.60 5.35 12.45
CA PRO A 89 -18.33 5.11 11.04
C PRO A 89 -17.19 5.97 10.48
N PHE A 90 -17.07 7.23 10.93
CA PHE A 90 -16.00 8.13 10.46
C PHE A 90 -14.62 7.62 10.85
N PHE A 91 -14.45 7.21 12.10
CA PHE A 91 -13.19 6.67 12.60
C PHE A 91 -12.83 5.33 11.94
N ASN A 92 -13.82 4.45 11.75
CA ASN A 92 -13.61 3.17 11.07
C ASN A 92 -13.22 3.34 9.60
N VAL A 93 -13.90 4.22 8.86
CA VAL A 93 -13.59 4.46 7.44
C VAL A 93 -12.25 5.17 7.27
N ALA A 94 -11.97 6.20 8.08
CA ALA A 94 -10.71 6.93 8.02
C ALA A 94 -9.52 6.05 8.41
N GLY A 95 -9.63 5.37 9.56
CA GLY A 95 -8.60 4.44 10.04
C GLY A 95 -8.41 3.25 9.11
N GLY A 96 -9.50 2.70 8.59
CA GLY A 96 -9.49 1.61 7.62
C GLY A 96 -8.80 2.00 6.32
N THR A 97 -9.13 3.18 5.78
CA THR A 97 -8.51 3.71 4.55
C THR A 97 -7.01 3.93 4.73
N MET A 98 -6.58 4.54 5.86
CA MET A 98 -5.16 4.66 6.19
C MET A 98 -4.48 3.29 6.30
N THR A 99 -5.09 2.36 7.04
CA THR A 99 -4.53 1.02 7.25
C THR A 99 -4.32 0.31 5.92
N VAL A 100 -5.33 0.31 5.05
CA VAL A 100 -5.27 -0.30 3.71
C VAL A 100 -4.17 0.35 2.88
N PHE A 101 -4.12 1.69 2.83
CA PHE A 101 -3.10 2.40 2.06
C PHE A 101 -1.66 2.06 2.49
N TYR A 102 -1.39 2.15 3.80
CA TYR A 102 -0.06 1.87 4.32
C TYR A 102 0.29 0.37 4.31
N ALA A 103 -0.69 -0.51 4.53
CA ALA A 103 -0.49 -1.96 4.41
C ALA A 103 -0.14 -2.36 2.97
N SER A 104 -0.87 -1.83 1.98
CA SER A 104 -0.59 -2.07 0.56
C SER A 104 0.81 -1.56 0.18
N ALA A 105 1.19 -0.37 0.63
CA ALA A 105 2.52 0.18 0.39
C ALA A 105 3.64 -0.70 0.97
N LEU A 106 3.51 -1.11 2.24
CA LEU A 106 4.49 -1.98 2.89
C LEU A 106 4.58 -3.35 2.23
N GLY A 107 3.43 -3.92 1.83
CA GLY A 107 3.35 -5.20 1.14
C GLY A 107 4.08 -5.16 -0.21
N LEU A 108 3.81 -4.14 -1.02
CA LEU A 108 4.46 -3.96 -2.32
C LEU A 108 5.97 -3.74 -2.18
N GLN A 109 6.41 -2.88 -1.25
CA GLN A 109 7.84 -2.62 -1.05
C GLN A 109 8.62 -3.86 -0.62
N LYS A 110 8.05 -4.70 0.28
CA LYS A 110 8.69 -5.96 0.67
C LYS A 110 8.69 -6.99 -0.47
N GLY A 111 7.59 -7.04 -1.25
CA GLY A 111 7.48 -7.92 -2.41
C GLY A 111 8.51 -7.61 -3.49
N VAL A 112 8.71 -6.33 -3.82
CA VAL A 112 9.68 -5.89 -4.84
C VAL A 112 11.11 -6.22 -4.42
N LYS A 113 11.50 -5.93 -3.17
CA LYS A 113 12.84 -6.27 -2.65
C LYS A 113 13.12 -7.78 -2.68
N GLY A 114 12.13 -8.59 -2.32
CA GLY A 114 12.26 -10.05 -2.38
C GLY A 114 12.43 -10.57 -3.82
N PHE A 115 11.78 -9.93 -4.79
CA PHE A 115 11.94 -10.28 -6.20
C PHE A 115 13.32 -9.91 -6.74
N GLU A 116 13.83 -8.72 -6.40
CA GLU A 116 15.18 -8.27 -6.79
C GLU A 116 16.28 -9.18 -6.22
N GLU A 117 16.17 -9.60 -4.95
CA GLU A 117 17.13 -10.54 -4.35
C GLU A 117 17.11 -11.91 -5.06
N MET A 118 15.92 -12.41 -5.42
CA MET A 118 15.81 -13.66 -6.18
C MET A 118 16.39 -13.54 -7.59
N ALA A 119 16.10 -12.44 -8.29
CA ALA A 119 16.65 -12.17 -9.62
C ALA A 119 18.18 -12.05 -9.60
N ARG A 120 18.74 -11.37 -8.59
CA ARG A 120 20.18 -11.26 -8.39
C ARG A 120 20.82 -12.62 -8.12
N LYS A 121 20.23 -13.42 -7.22
CA LYS A 121 20.74 -14.76 -6.90
C LYS A 121 20.69 -15.72 -8.10
N ALA A 122 19.67 -15.58 -8.97
CA ALA A 122 19.60 -16.33 -10.22
C ALA A 122 20.68 -15.87 -11.22
N SER A 123 20.91 -14.56 -11.35
CA SER A 123 21.96 -14.01 -12.21
C SER A 123 23.37 -14.44 -11.75
N ASP A 124 23.64 -14.38 -10.45
CA ASP A 124 24.94 -14.80 -9.87
C ASP A 124 25.21 -16.30 -10.07
N ARG A 125 24.17 -17.15 -10.04
CA ARG A 125 24.30 -18.58 -10.39
C ARG A 125 24.70 -18.78 -11.84
N VAL A 126 24.07 -18.07 -12.77
CA VAL A 126 24.40 -18.16 -14.21
C VAL A 126 25.80 -17.60 -14.50
N ALA A 127 26.19 -16.52 -13.83
CA ALA A 127 27.53 -15.93 -13.96
C ALA A 127 28.62 -16.84 -13.38
N GLY A 128 28.34 -17.51 -12.26
CA GLY A 128 29.21 -18.52 -11.65
C GLY A 128 29.41 -19.73 -12.57
N ASP A 129 28.33 -20.27 -13.11
CA ASP A 129 28.37 -21.46 -13.98
C ASP A 129 29.17 -21.23 -15.27
N ARG A 130 29.07 -20.02 -15.85
CA ARG A 130 29.92 -19.61 -16.99
C ARG A 130 31.41 -19.52 -16.65
N LYS A 131 31.78 -19.12 -15.43
CA LYS A 131 33.19 -19.06 -15.03
C LYS A 131 33.78 -20.45 -14.84
N THR A 132 33.01 -21.38 -14.27
CA THR A 132 33.41 -22.78 -14.08
C THR A 132 33.57 -23.50 -15.42
N ALA A 133 32.64 -23.30 -16.36
CA ALA A 133 32.75 -23.84 -17.72
C ALA A 133 33.96 -23.32 -18.50
N ARG A 134 34.36 -22.05 -18.28
CA ARG A 134 35.55 -21.46 -18.92
C ARG A 134 36.88 -21.94 -18.32
N THR A 135 36.91 -22.29 -17.03
CA THR A 135 38.13 -22.78 -16.37
C THR A 135 38.34 -24.27 -16.57
N GLY A 136 37.27 -25.06 -16.73
CA GLY A 136 37.37 -26.49 -17.05
C GLY A 136 37.85 -26.83 -18.47
N LEU A 137 37.79 -25.88 -19.41
CA LEU A 137 38.27 -26.06 -20.80
C LEU A 137 39.74 -25.68 -21.01
N GLY A 138 40.45 -25.23 -19.96
CA GLY A 138 41.84 -24.77 -20.04
C GLY A 138 42.89 -25.75 -19.50
N SER A 139 42.52 -27.00 -19.19
CA SER A 139 43.41 -27.95 -18.51
C SER A 139 43.75 -29.21 -19.29
N ASP A 140 43.22 -29.39 -20.49
CA ASP A 140 43.60 -30.49 -21.38
C ASP A 140 44.64 -30.00 -22.40
N GLU A 141 45.83 -29.64 -21.91
CA GLU A 141 47.03 -29.53 -22.75
C GLU A 141 47.73 -30.90 -22.70
N PRO A 142 47.67 -31.72 -23.77
CA PRO A 142 48.36 -33.00 -23.78
C PRO A 142 49.86 -32.76 -23.87
N GLN A 143 50.60 -33.21 -22.84
CA GLN A 143 52.06 -33.36 -22.87
C GLN A 143 52.48 -34.53 -23.76
#